data_AF-Q3SQG5-F1
#
_entry.id   AF-Q3SQG5-F1
#
_cell.length_a   1.000
_cell.length_b   1.000
_cell.length_c   1.000
_cell.angle_alpha   90.00
_cell.angle_beta   90.00
_cell.angle_gamma   90.00
#
_symmetry.space_group_name_H-M   'P 1'
#
loop_
_entity.id
_entity.type
_entity.pdbx_description
1 polymer ?
#
loop_
_entity_poly.entity_id
_entity_poly.type
_entity_poly.pdbx_seq_one_letter_code
_entity_poly.pdbx_strand_id
1 'polypeptide(L)'
;MFFLLRMAFWLGLVLVLLPRDEAPEANKAPRIGASEAVSAATAAVSDMTQFCTRQPAACEVGGQAAAVIGQRAQDGAKKLYRIITDKRPPDHTGSIDTVPAVETAASGDAQHDTLTPEDLQAEWRLAAPNAVPREQIP
;
A
#
# COMPACT_ATOMS: atom_id res chain seq x y z
N MET A 1 1.97 -4.00 -4.73
CA MET A 1 0.83 -3.14 -4.32
C MET A 1 1.09 -2.33 -3.04
N PHE A 2 1.89 -2.81 -2.09
CA PHE A 2 2.21 -2.07 -0.86
C PHE A 2 3.04 -0.79 -1.08
N PHE A 3 3.72 -0.66 -2.24
CA PHE A 3 4.53 0.50 -2.58
C PHE A 3 3.70 1.78 -2.69
N LEU A 4 2.55 1.75 -3.37
CA LEU A 4 1.70 2.93 -3.52
C LEU A 4 1.10 3.38 -2.18
N LEU A 5 0.70 2.43 -1.32
CA LEU A 5 0.22 2.74 0.03
C LEU A 5 1.31 3.31 0.92
N ARG A 6 2.53 2.76 0.86
CA ARG A 6 3.69 3.32 1.56
C ARG A 6 3.97 4.72 1.03
N MET A 7 4.05 4.92 -0.28
CA MET A 7 4.32 6.24 -0.87
C MET A 7 3.24 7.26 -0.54
N ALA A 8 1.95 6.90 -0.60
CA ALA A 8 0.85 7.79 -0.24
C ALA A 8 0.85 8.11 1.26
N PHE A 9 1.10 7.13 2.12
CA PHE A 9 1.22 7.32 3.56
C PHE A 9 2.43 8.19 3.92
N TRP A 10 3.60 7.90 3.36
CA TRP A 10 4.82 8.67 3.58
C TRP A 10 4.72 10.08 3.01
N LEU A 11 4.12 10.26 1.83
CA LEU A 11 3.83 11.60 1.28
C LEU A 11 2.87 12.37 2.18
N GLY A 12 1.79 11.73 2.64
CA GLY A 12 0.83 12.36 3.54
C GLY A 12 1.46 12.76 4.89
N LEU A 13 2.27 11.87 5.47
CA LEU A 13 2.98 12.13 6.73
C LEU A 13 3.99 13.28 6.56
N VAL A 14 4.79 13.26 5.48
CA VAL A 14 5.73 14.35 5.17
C VAL A 14 5.00 15.67 4.95
N LEU A 15 3.85 15.68 4.27
CA LEU A 15 3.04 16.90 4.06
C LEU A 15 2.49 17.47 5.37
N VAL A 16 2.14 16.61 6.33
CA VAL A 16 1.66 17.01 7.66
C VAL A 16 2.80 17.48 8.55
N LEU A 17 3.96 16.84 8.45
CA LEU A 17 5.14 17.16 9.26
C LEU A 17 5.92 18.36 8.73
N LEU A 18 5.76 18.72 7.45
CA LEU A 18 6.28 19.97 6.91
C LEU A 18 5.59 21.12 7.66
N PRO A 19 6.32 21.94 8.43
CA PRO A 19 5.78 23.18 8.93
C PRO A 19 5.37 23.98 7.70
N ARG A 20 4.08 24.30 7.58
CA ARG A 20 3.68 25.31 6.61
C ARG A 20 4.27 26.61 7.10
N ASP A 21 5.38 27.02 6.51
CA ASP A 21 5.90 28.36 6.71
C ASP A 21 4.73 29.33 6.53
N GLU A 22 4.52 30.16 7.54
CA GLU A 22 3.58 31.26 7.52
C GLU A 22 3.96 32.14 6.32
N ALA A 23 3.41 31.87 5.15
CA ALA A 23 3.56 32.75 4.02
C ALA A 23 3.07 34.12 4.49
N PRO A 24 3.82 35.22 4.31
CA PRO A 24 3.37 36.57 4.69
C PRO A 24 2.04 36.99 4.03
N GLU A 25 1.52 36.17 3.12
CA GLU A 25 0.25 36.27 2.40
C GLU A 25 -0.79 35.19 2.82
N ALA A 26 -0.68 34.62 4.03
CA ALA A 26 -1.68 33.69 4.61
C ALA A 26 -3.07 34.36 4.88
N ASN A 27 -3.19 35.67 4.60
CA ASN A 27 -4.45 36.41 4.58
C ASN A 27 -5.10 36.47 3.19
N LYS A 28 -4.47 35.91 2.14
CA LYS A 28 -5.00 35.92 0.76
C LYS A 28 -5.00 34.55 0.07
N ALA A 29 -4.29 33.57 0.60
CA ALA A 29 -4.41 32.18 0.15
C ALA A 29 -5.64 31.52 0.82
N PRO A 30 -6.48 30.77 0.08
CA PRO A 30 -7.61 30.04 0.66
C PRO A 30 -7.07 29.06 1.71
N ARG A 31 -7.41 29.28 2.98
CA ARG A 31 -7.14 28.30 4.03
C ARG A 31 -8.05 27.11 3.79
N ILE A 32 -7.57 26.14 3.01
CA ILE A 32 -8.36 24.96 2.67
C ILE A 32 -8.68 24.22 3.97
N GLY A 33 -9.92 24.35 4.43
CA GLY A 33 -10.39 23.72 5.66
C GLY A 33 -10.52 22.21 5.48
N ALA A 34 -10.55 21.45 6.59
CA ALA A 34 -10.81 20.01 6.53
C ALA A 34 -12.13 19.70 5.79
N SER A 35 -13.15 20.55 5.97
CA SER A 35 -14.42 20.48 5.26
C SER A 35 -14.29 20.73 3.74
N GLU A 36 -13.40 21.61 3.31
CA GLU A 36 -13.14 21.88 1.88
C GLU A 36 -12.31 20.77 1.24
N ALA A 37 -11.40 20.15 1.98
CA ALA A 37 -10.68 18.96 1.52
C ALA A 37 -11.62 17.77 1.35
N VAL A 38 -12.53 17.55 2.32
CA VAL A 38 -13.56 16.51 2.22
C VAL A 38 -14.51 16.80 1.07
N SER A 39 -14.95 18.05 0.87
CA SER A 39 -15.84 18.38 -0.25
C SER A 39 -15.15 18.15 -1.60
N ALA A 40 -13.89 18.56 -1.75
CA ALA A 40 -13.11 18.31 -2.95
C ALA A 40 -12.90 16.81 -3.22
N ALA A 41 -12.62 16.02 -2.18
CA ALA A 41 -12.53 14.57 -2.32
C ALA A 41 -13.87 13.94 -2.75
N THR A 42 -14.99 14.38 -2.17
CA THR A 42 -16.32 13.90 -2.58
C THR A 42 -16.66 14.31 -4.01
N ALA A 43 -16.21 15.48 -4.48
CA ALA A 43 -16.36 15.89 -5.86
C ALA A 43 -15.58 14.95 -6.81
N ALA A 44 -14.34 14.60 -6.47
CA ALA A 44 -13.57 13.63 -7.25
C ALA A 44 -14.22 12.23 -7.29
N VAL A 45 -14.86 11.81 -6.20
CA VAL A 45 -15.65 10.56 -6.19
C VAL A 45 -16.87 10.67 -7.10
N SER A 46 -17.52 11.84 -7.16
CA SER A 46 -18.60 12.11 -8.12
C SER A 46 -18.13 12.05 -9.57
N ASP A 47 -16.89 12.45 -9.86
CA ASP A 47 -16.31 12.28 -11.19
C ASP A 47 -16.03 10.81 -11.51
N MET A 48 -15.59 10.02 -10.52
CA MET A 48 -15.44 8.56 -10.66
C MET A 48 -16.74 7.87 -11.03
N THR A 49 -17.86 8.26 -10.42
CA THR A 49 -19.17 7.66 -10.75
C THR A 49 -19.61 8.02 -12.17
N GLN A 50 -19.21 9.18 -12.70
CA GLN A 50 -19.47 9.54 -14.09
C GLN A 50 -18.74 8.62 -15.08
N PHE A 51 -17.54 8.11 -14.75
CA PHE A 51 -16.86 7.11 -15.56
C PHE A 51 -17.64 5.79 -15.62
N CYS A 52 -18.34 5.42 -14.55
CA CYS A 52 -19.17 4.21 -14.53
C CYS A 52 -20.35 4.31 -15.50
N THR A 53 -20.94 5.50 -15.68
CA THR A 53 -21.98 5.74 -16.68
C THR A 53 -21.46 5.62 -18.10
N ARG A 54 -20.20 5.99 -18.35
CA ARG A 54 -19.57 5.92 -19.68
C ARG A 54 -18.96 4.54 -20.01
N GLN A 55 -18.46 3.81 -19.01
CA GLN A 55 -17.82 2.50 -19.17
C GLN A 55 -18.27 1.56 -18.03
N PRO A 56 -19.42 0.87 -18.20
CA PRO A 56 -19.99 0.04 -17.13
C PRO A 56 -19.11 -1.17 -16.77
N ALA A 57 -18.38 -1.73 -17.73
CA ALA A 57 -17.51 -2.89 -17.49
C ALA A 57 -16.38 -2.61 -16.48
N ALA A 58 -15.80 -1.40 -16.50
CA ALA A 58 -14.76 -1.02 -15.55
C ALA A 58 -15.31 -0.88 -14.12
N CYS A 59 -16.55 -0.42 -14.00
CA CYS A 59 -17.21 -0.24 -12.71
C CYS A 59 -17.70 -1.57 -12.11
N GLU A 60 -18.13 -2.53 -12.94
CA GLU A 60 -18.50 -3.88 -12.50
C GLU A 60 -17.29 -4.61 -11.90
N VAL A 61 -16.18 -4.70 -12.65
CA VAL A 61 -14.96 -5.36 -12.17
C VAL A 61 -14.35 -4.59 -10.99
N GLY A 62 -14.34 -3.26 -11.06
CA GLY A 62 -13.87 -2.40 -9.98
C GLY A 62 -14.71 -2.53 -8.70
N GLY A 63 -16.02 -2.61 -8.83
CA GLY A 63 -16.97 -2.78 -7.71
C GLY A 63 -16.82 -4.14 -7.04
N GLN A 64 -16.66 -5.21 -7.82
CA GLN A 64 -16.39 -6.54 -7.29
C GLN A 64 -15.07 -6.58 -6.51
N ALA A 65 -14.00 -5.99 -7.07
CA ALA A 65 -12.71 -5.90 -6.38
C ALA A 65 -12.80 -5.04 -5.11
N ALA A 66 -13.46 -3.89 -5.19
CA ALA A 66 -13.64 -2.97 -4.07
C ALA A 66 -14.45 -3.61 -2.93
N ALA A 67 -15.49 -4.41 -3.24
CA ALA A 67 -16.29 -5.11 -2.25
C ALA A 67 -15.46 -6.14 -1.44
N VAL A 68 -14.64 -6.94 -2.12
CA VAL A 68 -13.78 -7.94 -1.45
C VAL A 68 -12.72 -7.27 -0.59
N ILE A 69 -12.09 -6.20 -1.08
CA ILE A 69 -11.12 -5.42 -0.32
C ILE A 69 -11.80 -4.75 0.88
N GLY A 70 -12.99 -4.19 0.68
CA GLY A 70 -13.77 -3.50 1.71
C GLY A 70 -14.17 -4.42 2.87
N GLN A 71 -14.65 -5.63 2.57
CA GLN A 71 -14.96 -6.63 3.61
C GLN A 71 -13.73 -6.97 4.45
N ARG A 72 -12.59 -7.25 3.80
CA ARG A 72 -11.32 -7.53 4.49
C ARG A 72 -10.84 -6.34 5.32
N ALA A 73 -11.01 -5.12 4.82
CA ALA A 73 -10.65 -3.90 5.53
C ALA A 73 -11.51 -3.70 6.78
N GLN A 74 -12.83 -3.95 6.70
CA GLN A 74 -13.75 -3.88 7.84
C GLN A 74 -13.41 -4.92 8.92
N ASP A 75 -13.15 -6.16 8.51
CA ASP A 75 -12.74 -7.23 9.43
C ASP A 75 -11.40 -6.91 10.11
N GLY A 76 -10.44 -6.40 9.34
CA GLY A 76 -9.16 -5.92 9.85
C GLY A 76 -9.31 -4.78 10.85
N ALA A 77 -10.13 -3.78 10.54
CA ALA A 77 -10.43 -2.66 11.42
C ALA A 77 -11.08 -3.13 12.72
N LYS A 78 -12.05 -4.05 12.64
CA LYS A 78 -12.72 -4.64 13.82
C LYS A 78 -11.75 -5.43 14.69
N LYS A 79 -10.84 -6.20 14.09
CA LYS A 79 -9.82 -6.95 14.81
C LYS A 79 -8.85 -6.02 15.52
N LEU A 80 -8.39 -4.96 14.85
CA LEU A 80 -7.49 -3.97 15.44
C LEU A 80 -8.17 -3.19 16.56
N TYR A 81 -9.44 -2.80 16.38
CA TYR A 81 -10.23 -2.11 17.39
C TYR A 81 -10.42 -2.94 18.66
N ARG A 82 -10.67 -4.26 18.52
CA ARG A 82 -10.72 -5.19 19.66
C ARG A 82 -9.39 -5.26 20.38
N ILE A 83 -8.27 -5.42 19.66
CA ILE A 83 -6.94 -5.46 20.29
C ILE A 83 -6.66 -4.18 21.09
N ILE A 84 -7.02 -3.00 20.55
CA ILE A 84 -6.82 -1.72 21.24
C ILE A 84 -7.75 -1.61 22.46
N THR A 85 -9.00 -2.04 22.32
CA THR A 85 -9.99 -1.98 23.42
C THR A 85 -9.69 -2.99 24.52
N ASP A 86 -9.27 -4.21 24.16
CA ASP A 86 -8.93 -5.29 25.09
C ASP A 86 -7.60 -5.04 25.81
N LYS A 87 -6.65 -4.34 25.16
CA LYS A 87 -5.39 -3.90 25.78
C LYS A 87 -5.50 -2.58 26.53
N ARG A 88 -6.66 -1.90 26.52
CA ARG A 88 -6.86 -0.69 27.31
C ARG A 88 -6.98 -1.09 28.78
N PRO A 89 -5.98 -0.81 29.64
CA PRO A 89 -6.09 -1.12 31.06
C PRO A 89 -7.20 -0.23 31.65
N PRO A 90 -7.95 -0.70 32.68
CA PRO A 90 -8.78 0.20 33.46
C PRO A 90 -7.89 1.31 34.01
N ASP A 91 -8.33 2.57 33.91
CA ASP A 91 -7.59 3.79 34.23
C ASP A 91 -7.06 3.80 35.69
N HIS A 92 -5.98 3.08 35.97
CA HIS A 92 -5.27 3.14 37.24
C HIS A 92 -3.75 3.18 37.00
N THR A 93 -3.25 4.38 37.32
CA THR A 93 -1.90 4.73 37.79
C THR A 93 -0.72 4.60 36.82
N GLY A 94 0.03 5.70 36.74
CA GLY A 94 1.19 5.84 35.91
C GLY A 94 2.33 4.91 36.30
N SER A 95 3.02 4.44 35.28
CA SER A 95 4.47 4.45 35.20
C SER A 95 4.81 4.44 33.72
N ILE A 96 5.54 5.46 33.28
CA ILE A 96 6.29 5.38 32.04
C ILE A 96 7.29 4.26 32.25
N ASP A 97 7.13 3.15 31.54
CA ASP A 97 8.22 2.30 31.02
C ASP A 97 7.64 1.01 30.46
N THR A 98 7.27 1.05 29.19
CA THR A 98 7.67 0.04 28.20
C THR A 98 7.18 0.53 26.85
N VAL A 99 8.11 1.07 26.06
CA VAL A 99 7.99 0.95 24.60
C VAL A 99 7.75 -0.53 24.33
N PRO A 100 6.59 -0.95 23.79
CA PRO A 100 6.62 -2.20 23.05
C PRO A 100 7.57 -1.88 21.91
N ALA A 101 8.71 -2.56 21.93
CA ALA A 101 9.54 -2.69 20.76
C ALA A 101 8.60 -2.85 19.57
N VAL A 102 8.89 -2.13 18.49
CA VAL A 102 8.56 -2.65 17.18
C VAL A 102 9.16 -4.05 17.18
N GLU A 103 8.34 -5.05 17.53
CA GLU A 103 8.50 -6.40 17.07
C GLU A 103 8.49 -6.20 15.56
N THR A 104 9.70 -6.03 15.02
CA THR A 104 10.20 -6.86 13.94
C THR A 104 9.44 -8.17 14.07
N ALA A 105 8.28 -8.23 13.43
CA ALA A 105 7.57 -9.46 13.25
C ALA A 105 8.60 -10.32 12.56
N ALA A 106 9.15 -11.23 13.36
CA ALA A 106 10.00 -12.29 12.90
C ALA A 106 9.42 -12.74 11.58
N SER A 107 10.26 -12.67 10.55
CA SER A 107 10.06 -13.38 9.32
C SER A 107 9.43 -14.72 9.69
N GLY A 108 8.14 -14.86 9.41
CA GLY A 108 7.52 -16.16 9.39
C GLY A 108 8.23 -16.90 8.27
N ASP A 109 9.23 -17.69 8.66
CA ASP A 109 9.73 -18.81 7.88
C ASP A 109 8.56 -19.78 7.70
N ALA A 110 7.69 -19.43 6.78
CA ALA A 110 7.06 -20.36 5.89
C ALA A 110 7.45 -19.87 4.50
N GLN A 111 8.76 -19.91 4.26
CA GLN A 111 9.32 -20.07 2.93
C GLN A 111 8.52 -21.21 2.30
N HIS A 112 7.61 -20.90 1.39
CA HIS A 112 7.12 -21.89 0.43
C HIS A 112 8.28 -22.14 -0.54
N ASP A 113 9.40 -22.65 -0.01
CA ASP A 113 10.49 -23.18 -0.79
C ASP A 113 10.11 -24.61 -1.12
N THR A 114 9.48 -24.78 -2.28
CA THR A 114 9.30 -26.11 -2.87
C THR A 114 10.50 -26.53 -3.71
N LEU A 115 11.57 -25.71 -3.73
CA LEU A 115 12.79 -25.99 -4.47
C LEU A 115 13.72 -26.83 -3.61
N THR A 116 14.20 -27.94 -4.17
CA THR A 116 15.23 -28.77 -3.57
C THR A 116 16.62 -28.13 -3.76
N PRO A 117 17.63 -28.50 -2.97
CA PRO A 117 19.00 -28.02 -3.16
C PRO A 117 19.56 -28.33 -4.55
N GLU A 118 19.01 -29.34 -5.22
CA GLU A 118 19.34 -29.74 -6.58
C GLU A 118 18.79 -28.76 -7.63
N ASP A 119 17.61 -28.17 -7.39
CA ASP A 119 17.00 -27.18 -8.29
C ASP A 119 17.81 -25.87 -8.33
N LEU A 120 18.54 -25.55 -7.26
CA LEU A 120 19.41 -24.38 -7.17
C LEU A 120 20.71 -24.53 -7.97
N GLN A 121 21.06 -25.75 -8.38
CA GLN A 121 22.29 -26.06 -9.10
C GLN A 121 22.13 -26.00 -10.63
N ALA A 122 20.97 -25.59 -11.15
CA ALA A 122 20.69 -25.60 -12.59
C ALA A 122 21.74 -24.80 -13.39
N GLU A 123 22.65 -25.52 -14.04
CA GLU A 123 23.59 -24.96 -15.01
C GLU A 123 22.85 -24.63 -16.30
N TRP A 124 22.33 -23.40 -16.39
CA TRP A 124 21.77 -22.88 -17.63
C TRP A 124 22.89 -22.70 -18.67
N ARG A 125 23.21 -23.76 -19.41
CA ARG A 125 23.96 -23.67 -20.66
C ARG A 125 23.11 -24.21 -21.79
N LEU A 126 22.61 -23.30 -22.62
CA LEU A 126 22.23 -23.65 -23.99
C LEU A 126 23.49 -24.22 -24.64
N ALA A 127 23.45 -25.49 -25.04
CA ALA A 127 24.49 -26.06 -25.87
C ALA A 127 24.69 -25.11 -27.06
N ALA A 128 25.92 -24.59 -27.23
CA ALA A 128 26.23 -23.71 -28.33
C ALA A 128 25.85 -24.43 -29.64
N PRO A 129 25.08 -23.80 -30.54
CA PRO A 129 24.80 -24.41 -31.84
C PRO A 129 26.13 -24.68 -32.52
N ASN A 130 26.34 -25.94 -32.94
CA ASN A 130 27.52 -26.35 -33.69
C ASN A 130 27.77 -25.34 -34.82
N ALA A 131 28.97 -24.75 -34.86
CA ALA A 131 29.35 -23.80 -35.88
C ALA A 131 29.18 -24.45 -37.26
N VAL A 132 28.26 -23.93 -38.06
CA VAL A 132 28.11 -24.31 -39.48
C VAL A 132 29.41 -23.92 -40.18
N PRO A 133 30.11 -24.84 -40.88
CA PRO A 133 31.29 -24.49 -41.66
C PRO A 133 30.94 -23.40 -42.68
N ARG A 134 31.71 -22.30 -42.68
CA ARG A 134 31.64 -21.29 -43.74
C ARG A 134 32.10 -21.95 -45.04
N GLU A 135 31.14 -22.34 -45.87
CA GLU A 135 31.41 -22.69 -47.26
C GLU A 135 31.81 -21.40 -47.99
N GLN A 136 33.09 -21.33 -48.36
CA GLN A 136 33.66 -20.29 -49.23
C GLN A 136 33.12 -20.52 -50.64
N ILE A 137 32.47 -19.51 -51.21
CA ILE A 137 32.08 -19.53 -52.62
C ILE A 137 32.49 -18.18 -53.24
N PRO A 138 33.17 -18.21 -54.42
CA PRO A 138 34.14 -17.21 -54.90
C PRO A 138 33.57 -15.88 -55.39
#